data_AF-A0A7X9XSX3-F1
#
_entry.id   AF-A0A7X9XSX3-F1
#
_cell.length_a   1.000
_cell.length_b   1.000
_cell.length_c   1.000
_cell.angle_alpha   90.00
_cell.angle_beta   90.00
_cell.angle_gamma   90.00
#
_symmetry.space_group_name_H-M   'P 1'
#
loop_
_entity.id
_entity.type
_entity.pdbx_description
1 polymer ?
#
loop_
_entity_poly.entity_id
_entity_poly.type
_entity_poly.pdbx_seq_one_letter_code
_entity_poly.pdbx_strand_id
1 'polypeptide(L)'
;MDGESPDSIEWWRLEHYPGSKRAHGVERRIASYLYRNVAVGDTVTTDELRRKITIDGKRNEDEHFQRRLRELRKDGWILPTQKELASLGPEEYLVQSKGWAPELGARGKKKAISNNVRNAVFARDGFTCQLCGERAGDVYADDPANTVRLTVGHIVAQAHGGGNSMDNLRAECSRCNETKRDEGQAPEHVEHIWSSAVNLPLKDKKVLLSWLLAGARPRDKVEQIYVRTRLLSSEDRARIVDKLRAATEK
;
A
#
# COMPACT_ATOMS: atom_id res chain seq x y z
N MET A 1 4.69 31.14 33.91
CA MET A 1 5.10 29.79 33.45
C MET A 1 5.65 29.99 32.07
N ASP A 2 6.95 30.21 32.02
CA ASP A 2 7.68 30.42 30.77
C ASP A 2 7.69 29.10 30.01
N GLY A 3 6.89 29.02 28.95
CA GLY A 3 6.83 27.84 28.10
C GLY A 3 8.14 27.74 27.34
N GLU A 4 8.93 26.71 27.62
CA GLU A 4 10.07 26.34 26.79
C GLU A 4 9.65 26.30 25.32
N SER A 5 10.48 26.88 24.45
CA SER A 5 10.26 26.78 23.01
C SER A 5 10.16 25.30 22.61
N PRO A 6 9.22 24.89 21.74
CA PRO A 6 9.17 23.52 21.22
C PRO A 6 10.51 23.02 20.65
N ASP A 7 11.35 23.97 20.22
CA ASP A 7 12.70 23.73 19.69
C ASP A 7 13.75 23.43 20.76
N SER A 8 13.55 23.71 22.05
CA SER A 8 14.50 23.34 23.12
C SER A 8 14.25 21.94 23.70
N ILE A 9 13.06 21.38 23.48
CA ILE A 9 12.66 20.08 24.03
C ILE A 9 13.28 18.94 23.22
N GLU A 10 14.04 18.06 23.88
CA GLU A 10 14.50 16.79 23.29
C GLU A 10 13.36 15.76 23.29
N TRP A 11 12.41 15.87 22.36
CA TRP A 11 11.21 15.02 22.34
C TRP A 11 11.53 13.53 22.29
N TRP A 12 12.69 13.13 21.74
CA TRP A 12 13.14 11.75 21.72
C TRP A 12 13.55 11.16 23.08
N ARG A 13 13.71 11.98 24.12
CA ARG A 13 14.02 11.52 25.49
C ARG A 13 12.81 11.51 26.43
N LEU A 14 11.66 11.99 25.96
CA LEU A 14 10.47 12.06 26.79
C LEU A 14 9.80 10.69 26.93
N GLU A 15 9.46 10.33 28.15
CA GLU A 15 8.56 9.21 28.43
C GLU A 15 7.08 9.62 28.27
N HIS A 16 6.74 10.86 28.60
CA HIS A 16 5.38 11.41 28.58
C HIS A 16 5.32 12.75 27.85
N TYR A 17 4.15 13.13 27.36
CA TYR A 17 3.96 14.46 26.76
C TYR A 17 4.22 15.58 27.78
N PRO A 18 4.81 16.71 27.37
CA PRO A 18 4.97 17.86 28.25
C PRO A 18 3.63 18.26 28.89
N GLY A 19 3.59 18.32 30.23
CA GLY A 19 2.39 18.69 30.99
C GLY A 19 1.26 17.65 31.00
N SER A 20 1.51 16.39 30.63
CA SER A 20 0.47 15.36 30.52
C SER A 20 0.97 13.96 30.92
N LYS A 21 0.10 13.13 31.51
CA LYS A 21 0.39 11.71 31.82
C LYS A 21 0.31 10.78 30.61
N ARG A 22 0.01 11.31 29.42
CA ARG A 22 -0.02 10.54 28.18
C ARG A 22 1.40 10.11 27.81
N ALA A 23 1.64 8.82 27.61
CA ALA A 23 2.92 8.30 27.14
C ALA A 23 3.32 8.89 25.77
N HIS A 24 4.59 9.18 25.61
CA HIS A 24 5.21 9.63 24.37
C HIS A 24 5.79 8.42 23.64
N GLY A 25 5.00 7.88 22.71
CA GLY A 25 5.31 6.60 22.05
C GLY A 25 6.64 6.61 21.28
N VAL A 26 7.27 5.43 21.20
CA VAL A 26 8.58 5.20 20.56
C VAL A 26 8.65 5.75 19.13
N GLU A 27 7.59 5.56 18.32
CA GLU A 27 7.50 6.12 16.96
C GLU A 27 7.80 7.64 16.92
N ARG A 28 7.22 8.41 17.83
CA ARG A 28 7.42 9.87 17.88
C ARG A 28 8.83 10.26 18.30
N ARG A 29 9.42 9.45 19.17
CA ARG A 29 10.80 9.62 19.62
C ARG A 29 11.78 9.35 18.48
N ILE A 30 11.52 8.32 17.67
CA ILE A 30 12.30 8.07 16.45
C ILE A 30 12.17 9.26 15.50
N ALA A 31 10.95 9.71 15.19
CA ALA A 31 10.71 10.85 14.29
C ALA A 31 11.50 12.09 14.72
N SER A 32 11.41 12.44 15.99
CA SER A 32 12.11 13.60 16.55
C SER A 32 13.63 13.47 16.48
N TYR A 33 14.19 12.31 16.87
CA TYR A 33 15.63 12.09 16.80
C TYR A 33 16.15 12.22 15.38
N LEU A 34 15.52 11.54 14.42
CA LEU A 34 15.87 11.63 13.00
C LEU A 34 15.74 13.08 12.48
N TYR A 35 14.68 13.77 12.88
CA TYR A 35 14.40 15.12 12.38
C TYR A 35 15.48 16.10 12.79
N ARG A 36 15.97 16.01 14.04
CA ARG A 36 17.00 16.93 14.54
C ARG A 36 18.44 16.51 14.24
N ASN A 37 18.73 15.21 14.25
CA ASN A 37 20.10 14.74 14.37
C ASN A 37 20.65 14.05 13.11
N VAL A 38 19.80 13.71 12.13
CA VAL A 38 20.22 13.00 10.93
C VAL A 38 19.93 13.87 9.70
N ALA A 39 20.91 14.12 8.84
CA ALA A 39 20.70 14.91 7.64
C ALA A 39 20.02 14.08 6.54
N VAL A 40 19.40 14.76 5.58
CA VAL A 40 18.91 14.06 4.38
C VAL A 40 20.12 13.59 3.56
N GLY A 41 20.15 12.32 3.22
CA GLY A 41 21.28 11.67 2.55
C GLY A 41 22.16 10.81 3.48
N ASP A 42 22.01 10.96 4.81
CA ASP A 42 22.75 10.15 5.78
C ASP A 42 22.04 8.83 6.08
N THR A 43 22.80 7.83 6.52
CA THR A 43 22.27 6.54 6.96
C THR A 43 22.20 6.45 8.49
N VAL A 44 21.33 5.57 8.98
CA VAL A 44 21.17 5.27 10.40
C VAL A 44 20.79 3.80 10.57
N THR A 45 21.23 3.18 11.66
CA THR A 45 20.89 1.78 11.97
C THR A 45 19.83 1.67 13.06
N THR A 46 19.10 0.54 13.10
CA THR A 46 18.18 0.24 14.21
C THR A 46 18.89 0.30 15.57
N ASP A 47 20.09 -0.28 15.70
CA ASP A 47 20.81 -0.32 16.98
C ASP A 47 21.25 1.08 17.42
N GLU A 48 21.73 1.91 16.49
CA GLU A 48 22.05 3.31 16.78
C GLU A 48 20.83 4.05 17.33
N LEU A 49 19.68 3.96 16.65
CA LEU A 49 18.45 4.59 17.13
C LEU A 49 18.09 4.10 18.54
N ARG A 50 18.14 2.78 18.80
CA ARG A 50 17.84 2.22 20.13
C ARG A 50 18.75 2.77 21.23
N ARG A 51 20.03 3.04 20.93
CA ARG A 51 21.00 3.63 21.87
C ARG A 51 20.84 5.13 22.04
N LYS A 52 20.27 5.83 21.05
CA LYS A 52 20.10 7.29 21.08
C LYS A 52 18.76 7.71 21.65
N ILE A 53 17.69 6.96 21.38
CA ILE A 53 16.35 7.24 21.91
C ILE A 53 16.13 6.51 23.24
N THR A 54 16.77 7.01 24.29
CA THR A 54 16.74 6.43 25.66
C THR A 54 15.74 7.12 26.58
N ILE A 55 15.24 6.38 27.57
CA ILE A 55 14.55 6.91 28.75
C ILE A 55 15.45 6.57 29.92
N ASP A 56 15.77 7.56 30.77
CA ASP A 56 16.70 7.41 31.89
C ASP A 56 18.04 6.77 31.51
N GLY A 57 18.52 7.05 30.30
CA GLY A 57 19.79 6.52 29.78
C GLY A 57 19.77 5.04 29.38
N LYS A 58 18.63 4.35 29.48
CA LYS A 58 18.51 2.93 29.10
C LYS A 58 18.27 2.78 27.59
N ARG A 59 18.95 1.81 26.97
CA ARG A 59 18.71 1.39 25.58
C ARG A 59 17.23 1.05 25.41
N ASN A 60 16.67 1.45 24.28
CA ASN A 60 15.29 1.14 23.95
C ASN A 60 15.16 -0.34 23.52
N GLU A 61 14.38 -1.12 24.27
CA GLU A 61 14.14 -2.55 24.05
C GLU A 61 12.72 -2.84 23.51
N ASP A 62 12.03 -1.86 22.89
CA ASP A 62 10.71 -2.07 22.30
C ASP A 62 10.76 -3.22 21.27
N GLU A 63 9.97 -4.27 21.49
CA GLU A 63 9.89 -5.47 20.64
C GLU A 63 9.36 -5.17 19.22
N HIS A 64 8.66 -4.05 19.07
CA HIS A 64 8.07 -3.58 17.82
C HIS A 64 8.83 -2.39 17.22
N PHE A 65 10.06 -2.12 17.64
CA PHE A 65 10.83 -0.94 17.19
C PHE A 65 10.88 -0.76 15.67
N GLN A 66 11.21 -1.83 14.93
CA GLN A 66 11.25 -1.77 13.47
C GLN A 66 9.87 -1.48 12.85
N ARG A 67 8.79 -1.97 13.48
CA ARG A 67 7.44 -1.60 13.07
C ARG A 67 7.17 -0.12 13.33
N ARG A 68 7.60 0.42 14.48
CA ARG A 68 7.48 1.86 14.81
C ARG A 68 8.26 2.75 13.83
N LEU A 69 9.45 2.31 13.42
CA LEU A 69 10.24 2.97 12.38
C LEU A 69 9.50 2.97 11.04
N ARG A 70 8.92 1.83 10.62
CA ARG A 70 8.12 1.76 9.38
C ARG A 70 6.85 2.61 9.43
N GLU A 71 6.26 2.80 10.62
CA GLU A 71 5.07 3.64 10.80
C GLU A 71 5.33 5.11 10.43
N LEU A 72 6.57 5.59 10.54
CA LEU A 72 6.97 6.94 10.13
C LEU A 72 6.68 7.24 8.66
N ARG A 73 6.74 6.24 7.79
CA ARG A 73 6.48 6.42 6.36
C ARG A 73 5.05 6.92 6.09
N LYS A 74 4.11 6.65 7.01
CA LYS A 74 2.72 7.17 6.94
C LYS A 74 2.64 8.68 7.15
N ASP A 75 3.69 9.25 7.72
CA ASP A 75 3.79 10.65 8.11
C ASP A 75 4.83 11.40 7.25
N GLY A 76 5.14 10.89 6.05
CA GLY A 76 5.94 11.57 5.02
C GLY A 76 7.45 11.27 5.05
N TRP A 77 7.88 10.38 5.93
CA TRP A 77 9.28 9.93 5.96
C TRP A 77 9.57 8.97 4.81
N ILE A 78 10.70 9.15 4.12
CA ILE A 78 11.21 8.19 3.16
C ILE A 78 12.50 7.61 3.72
N LEU A 79 12.43 6.34 4.12
CA LEU A 79 13.50 5.61 4.79
C LEU A 79 13.80 4.30 4.02
N PRO A 80 14.48 4.36 2.84
CA PRO A 80 14.83 3.17 2.07
C PRO A 80 15.66 2.19 2.90
N THR A 81 15.45 0.90 2.68
CA THR A 81 16.23 -0.21 3.26
C THR A 81 17.05 -0.88 2.18
N GLN A 82 17.81 -1.91 2.54
CA GLN A 82 18.53 -2.77 1.59
C GLN A 82 17.64 -3.31 0.46
N LYS A 83 16.33 -3.53 0.69
CA LYS A 83 15.40 -4.00 -0.35
C LYS A 83 15.20 -2.97 -1.46
N GLU A 84 15.23 -1.68 -1.13
CA GLU A 84 15.05 -0.59 -2.07
C GLU A 84 16.40 -0.06 -2.60
N LEU A 85 17.48 -0.16 -1.82
CA LEU A 85 18.81 0.31 -2.18
C LEU A 85 19.87 -0.70 -1.72
N ALA A 86 20.41 -1.48 -2.67
CA ALA A 86 21.32 -2.59 -2.40
C ALA A 86 22.65 -2.17 -1.73
N SER A 87 23.01 -0.88 -1.75
CA SER A 87 24.21 -0.37 -1.08
C SER A 87 24.07 -0.28 0.44
N LEU A 88 22.85 -0.45 1.00
CA LEU A 88 22.60 -0.41 2.43
C LEU A 88 22.82 -1.78 3.08
N GLY A 89 23.32 -1.77 4.31
CA GLY A 89 23.45 -2.95 5.15
C GLY A 89 22.12 -3.43 5.75
N PRO A 90 22.13 -4.60 6.42
CA PRO A 90 20.97 -5.09 7.17
C PRO A 90 20.59 -4.11 8.29
N GLU A 91 19.29 -3.81 8.41
CA GLU A 91 18.76 -2.85 9.40
C GLU A 91 19.35 -1.44 9.34
N GLU A 92 19.90 -1.09 8.18
CA GLU A 92 20.33 0.26 7.85
C GLU A 92 19.25 0.97 7.00
N TYR A 93 19.06 2.24 7.29
CA TYR A 93 18.06 3.09 6.66
C TYR A 93 18.71 4.38 6.17
N LEU A 94 18.47 4.74 4.92
CA LEU A 94 18.83 6.06 4.39
C LEU A 94 17.74 7.07 4.75
N VAL A 95 18.09 8.22 5.31
CA VAL A 95 17.14 9.33 5.47
C VAL A 95 17.02 10.08 4.15
N GLN A 96 16.17 9.60 3.25
CA GLN A 96 15.99 10.21 1.93
C GLN A 96 15.06 11.42 1.97
N SER A 97 14.07 11.44 2.86
CA SER A 97 13.19 12.59 3.08
C SER A 97 12.67 12.61 4.52
N LYS A 98 12.57 13.81 5.09
CA LYS A 98 12.00 14.03 6.42
C LYS A 98 10.48 14.19 6.34
N GLY A 99 9.78 13.54 7.25
CA GLY A 99 8.34 13.67 7.44
C GLY A 99 7.99 14.50 8.67
N TRP A 100 6.77 14.30 9.18
CA TRP A 100 6.31 14.95 10.40
C TRP A 100 7.16 14.50 11.61
N ALA A 101 7.44 15.44 12.50
CA ALA A 101 8.05 15.23 13.80
C ALA A 101 7.31 16.07 14.86
N PRO A 102 7.38 15.70 16.16
CA PRO A 102 6.74 16.46 17.25
C PRO A 102 7.04 17.98 17.25
N GLU A 103 8.25 18.37 16.83
CA GLU A 103 8.71 19.75 16.69
C GLU A 103 7.83 20.58 15.74
N LEU A 104 7.27 19.94 14.72
CA LEU A 104 6.39 20.58 13.74
C LEU A 104 4.96 20.77 14.26
N GLY A 105 4.70 20.45 15.54
CA GLY A 105 3.42 20.62 16.18
C GLY A 105 2.42 19.52 15.84
N ALA A 106 1.14 19.89 15.70
CA ALA A 106 0.06 18.93 15.53
C ALA A 106 0.23 18.08 14.25
N ARG A 107 0.11 16.76 14.39
CA ARG A 107 0.21 15.82 13.27
C ARG A 107 -0.91 16.09 12.26
N GLY A 108 -0.54 16.27 10.99
CA GLY A 108 -1.49 16.50 9.92
C GLY A 108 -2.51 15.36 9.79
N LYS A 109 -3.74 15.69 9.36
CA LYS A 109 -4.75 14.66 9.05
C LYS A 109 -4.31 13.88 7.81
N LYS A 110 -4.32 12.55 7.88
CA LYS A 110 -4.08 11.69 6.72
C LYS A 110 -5.11 12.01 5.64
N LYS A 111 -4.65 12.25 4.41
CA LYS A 111 -5.53 12.37 3.27
C LYS A 111 -6.10 10.98 2.96
N ALA A 112 -7.30 10.70 3.46
CA ALA A 112 -8.03 9.52 3.06
C ALA A 112 -8.39 9.63 1.58
N ILE A 113 -8.38 8.51 0.86
CA ILE A 113 -8.97 8.45 -0.48
C ILE A 113 -10.46 8.73 -0.31
N SER A 114 -10.99 9.73 -1.02
CA SER A 114 -12.41 10.06 -0.95
C SER A 114 -13.25 8.99 -1.64
N ASN A 115 -14.53 8.88 -1.28
CA ASN A 115 -15.44 7.94 -1.95
C ASN A 115 -15.58 8.24 -3.45
N ASN A 116 -15.55 9.52 -3.83
CA ASN A 116 -15.58 9.93 -5.24
C ASN A 116 -14.36 9.39 -6.00
N VAL A 117 -13.16 9.52 -5.43
CA VAL A 117 -11.94 8.96 -6.03
C VAL A 117 -12.01 7.44 -6.08
N ARG A 118 -12.49 6.76 -5.03
CA ARG A 118 -12.67 5.29 -5.06
C ARG A 118 -13.60 4.85 -6.18
N ASN A 119 -14.75 5.50 -6.31
CA ASN A 119 -15.72 5.15 -7.35
C ASN A 119 -15.17 5.42 -8.75
N ALA A 120 -14.42 6.51 -8.93
CA ALA A 120 -13.75 6.80 -10.20
C ALA A 120 -12.70 5.72 -10.56
N VAL A 121 -11.89 5.26 -9.59
CA VAL A 121 -10.94 4.16 -9.78
C VAL A 121 -11.67 2.87 -10.16
N PHE A 122 -12.72 2.49 -9.42
CA PHE A 122 -13.48 1.28 -9.72
C PHE A 122 -14.18 1.33 -11.07
N ALA A 123 -14.75 2.48 -11.45
CA ALA A 123 -15.38 2.66 -12.75
C ALA A 123 -14.36 2.56 -13.90
N ARG A 124 -13.20 3.25 -13.77
CA ARG A 124 -12.09 3.16 -14.73
C ARG A 124 -11.62 1.71 -14.91
N ASP A 125 -11.51 0.98 -13.81
CA ASP A 125 -11.01 -0.40 -13.77
C ASP A 125 -12.11 -1.45 -14.01
N GLY A 126 -13.30 -1.01 -14.44
CA GLY A 126 -14.41 -1.90 -14.81
C GLY A 126 -14.96 -2.76 -13.68
N PHE A 127 -14.78 -2.34 -12.42
CA PHE A 127 -15.09 -3.10 -11.19
C PHE A 127 -14.40 -4.47 -11.13
N THR A 128 -13.16 -4.53 -11.61
CA THR A 128 -12.33 -5.74 -11.63
C THR A 128 -10.97 -5.47 -10.97
N CYS A 129 -10.47 -6.44 -10.20
CA CYS A 129 -9.13 -6.41 -9.62
C CYS A 129 -8.09 -6.41 -10.74
N GLN A 130 -7.20 -5.41 -10.73
CA GLN A 130 -6.17 -5.22 -11.75
C GLN A 130 -4.96 -6.16 -11.58
N LEU A 131 -4.94 -7.00 -10.55
CA LEU A 131 -3.89 -8.00 -10.35
C LEU A 131 -4.36 -9.41 -10.72
N CYS A 132 -5.46 -9.88 -10.15
CA CYS A 132 -5.95 -11.24 -10.35
C CYS A 132 -7.10 -11.35 -11.35
N GLY A 133 -7.75 -10.25 -11.73
CA GLY A 133 -8.88 -10.25 -12.66
C GLY A 133 -10.25 -10.53 -12.03
N GLU A 134 -10.32 -10.83 -10.72
CA GLU A 134 -11.57 -11.09 -10.01
C GLU A 134 -12.48 -9.86 -9.95
N ARG A 135 -13.80 -10.05 -10.11
CA ARG A 135 -14.79 -8.96 -10.17
C ARG A 135 -15.52 -8.76 -8.86
N ALA A 136 -15.82 -7.50 -8.52
CA ALA A 136 -16.64 -7.18 -7.35
C ALA A 136 -17.95 -7.99 -7.31
N GLY A 137 -18.20 -8.69 -6.20
CA GLY A 137 -19.42 -9.47 -5.98
C GLY A 137 -19.46 -10.85 -6.64
N ASP A 138 -18.37 -11.30 -7.26
CA ASP A 138 -18.19 -12.71 -7.62
C ASP A 138 -17.75 -13.52 -6.39
N VAL A 139 -17.86 -14.84 -6.45
CA VAL A 139 -17.21 -15.73 -5.47
C VAL A 139 -15.81 -16.05 -5.95
N TYR A 140 -14.87 -16.20 -5.02
CA TYR A 140 -13.54 -16.66 -5.40
C TYR A 140 -13.61 -18.11 -5.88
N ALA A 141 -12.97 -18.43 -7.00
CA ALA A 141 -13.01 -19.78 -7.57
C ALA A 141 -12.44 -20.86 -6.64
N ASP A 142 -11.43 -20.48 -5.85
CA ASP A 142 -10.75 -21.32 -4.86
C ASP A 142 -11.40 -21.29 -3.46
N ASP A 143 -12.38 -20.40 -3.25
CA ASP A 143 -13.08 -20.23 -1.98
C ASP A 143 -14.50 -19.68 -2.21
N PRO A 144 -15.45 -20.57 -2.52
CA PRO A 144 -16.83 -20.19 -2.80
C PRO A 144 -17.58 -19.59 -1.60
N ALA A 145 -17.05 -19.69 -0.38
CA ALA A 145 -17.68 -19.14 0.83
C ALA A 145 -17.51 -17.62 0.93
N ASN A 146 -16.58 -17.04 0.18
CA ASN A 146 -16.25 -15.61 0.23
C ASN A 146 -16.51 -14.92 -1.11
N THR A 147 -17.01 -13.69 -1.02
CA THR A 147 -17.22 -12.83 -2.20
C THR A 147 -16.08 -11.84 -2.37
N VAL A 148 -15.77 -11.54 -3.63
CA VAL A 148 -14.73 -10.61 -4.02
C VAL A 148 -15.16 -9.19 -3.63
N ARG A 149 -14.47 -8.63 -2.65
CA ARG A 149 -14.58 -7.22 -2.26
C ARG A 149 -13.45 -6.43 -2.86
N LEU A 150 -13.77 -5.39 -3.62
CA LEU A 150 -12.76 -4.45 -4.12
C LEU A 150 -12.40 -3.40 -3.09
N THR A 151 -11.13 -3.05 -3.14
CA THR A 151 -10.48 -1.97 -2.40
C THR A 151 -9.64 -1.16 -3.38
N VAL A 152 -9.23 0.04 -2.98
CA VAL A 152 -8.29 0.82 -3.77
C VAL A 152 -6.89 0.58 -3.21
N GLY A 153 -6.02 0.01 -4.06
CA GLY A 153 -4.60 -0.17 -3.79
C GLY A 153 -3.79 0.93 -4.46
N HIS A 154 -2.61 1.20 -3.89
CA HIS A 154 -1.62 2.08 -4.49
C HIS A 154 -0.68 1.28 -5.41
N ILE A 155 -0.30 1.86 -6.55
CA ILE A 155 0.71 1.28 -7.44
C ILE A 155 2.08 1.40 -6.77
N VAL A 156 2.47 2.63 -6.43
CA VAL A 156 3.56 2.92 -5.50
C VAL A 156 2.94 3.11 -4.12
N ALA A 157 3.27 2.25 -3.16
CA ALA A 157 2.72 2.36 -1.82
C ALA A 157 3.04 3.72 -1.17
N GLN A 158 2.17 4.21 -0.28
CA GLN A 158 2.44 5.41 0.52
C GLN A 158 3.74 5.28 1.31
N ALA A 159 4.08 4.04 1.73
CA ALA A 159 5.33 3.73 2.41
C ALA A 159 6.58 4.04 1.56
N HIS A 160 6.44 4.06 0.23
CA HIS A 160 7.49 4.40 -0.73
C HIS A 160 7.22 5.76 -1.42
N GLY A 161 6.46 6.65 -0.77
CA GLY A 161 6.21 8.01 -1.27
C GLY A 161 5.05 8.15 -2.27
N GLY A 162 4.30 7.09 -2.55
CA GLY A 162 3.18 7.16 -3.48
C GLY A 162 1.98 7.97 -2.95
N GLY A 163 1.40 8.80 -3.82
CA GLY A 163 0.26 9.67 -3.51
C GLY A 163 -1.11 9.03 -3.79
N ASN A 164 -2.19 9.76 -3.52
CA ASN A 164 -3.57 9.35 -3.84
C ASN A 164 -4.05 9.88 -5.21
N SER A 165 -3.12 10.14 -6.12
CA SER A 165 -3.44 10.58 -7.48
C SER A 165 -4.02 9.42 -8.29
N MET A 166 -4.92 9.71 -9.23
CA MET A 166 -5.64 8.67 -9.99
C MET A 166 -4.71 7.70 -10.72
N ASP A 167 -3.59 8.19 -11.23
CA ASP A 167 -2.53 7.42 -11.89
C ASP A 167 -1.75 6.49 -10.95
N ASN A 168 -1.73 6.77 -9.64
CA ASN A 168 -1.10 5.92 -8.63
C ASN A 168 -2.10 4.98 -7.90
N LEU A 169 -3.38 5.01 -8.27
CA LEU A 169 -4.42 4.17 -7.66
C LEU A 169 -4.95 3.16 -8.65
N ARG A 170 -5.28 1.95 -8.17
CA ARG A 170 -5.98 0.91 -8.94
C ARG A 170 -6.92 0.09 -8.07
N ALA A 171 -7.89 -0.55 -8.70
CA ALA A 171 -8.80 -1.49 -8.07
C ALA A 171 -8.06 -2.81 -7.78
N GLU A 172 -8.07 -3.22 -6.51
CA GLU A 172 -7.50 -4.48 -6.06
C GLU A 172 -8.51 -5.20 -5.18
N CYS A 173 -8.66 -6.51 -5.31
CA CYS A 173 -9.47 -7.27 -4.35
C CYS A 173 -8.82 -7.25 -2.96
N SER A 174 -9.60 -7.51 -1.91
CA SER A 174 -9.11 -7.50 -0.53
C SER A 174 -7.89 -8.40 -0.35
N ARG A 175 -7.90 -9.62 -0.90
CA ARG A 175 -6.77 -10.57 -0.83
C ARG A 175 -5.50 -9.98 -1.43
N CYS A 176 -5.57 -9.54 -2.68
CA CYS A 176 -4.45 -8.95 -3.39
C CYS A 176 -3.85 -7.73 -2.68
N ASN A 177 -4.70 -6.87 -2.14
CA ASN A 177 -4.25 -5.64 -1.48
C ASN A 177 -3.76 -5.89 -0.03
N GLU A 178 -4.22 -6.96 0.62
CA GLU A 178 -3.73 -7.35 1.96
C GLU A 178 -2.32 -7.93 1.88
N THR A 179 -2.07 -8.88 0.97
CA THR A 179 -0.73 -9.46 0.76
C THR A 179 0.34 -8.36 0.55
N LYS A 180 0.03 -7.36 -0.28
CA LYS A 180 0.93 -6.22 -0.51
C LYS A 180 1.19 -5.37 0.73
N ARG A 181 0.17 -5.18 1.56
CA ARG A 181 0.26 -4.35 2.78
C ARG A 181 1.12 -5.01 3.84
N ASP A 182 1.08 -6.34 3.94
CA ASP A 182 1.82 -7.09 4.95
C ASP A 182 3.30 -7.26 4.57
N GLU A 183 3.59 -7.48 3.28
CA GLU A 183 4.96 -7.75 2.82
C GLU A 183 5.80 -6.49 2.56
N GLY A 184 5.14 -5.32 2.42
CA GLY A 184 5.81 -4.08 2.03
C GLY A 184 6.49 -4.25 0.67
N GLN A 185 5.76 -4.83 -0.28
CA GLN A 185 6.30 -5.22 -1.58
C GLN A 185 6.89 -3.99 -2.28
N ALA A 186 8.18 -4.07 -2.61
CA ALA A 186 8.86 -3.04 -3.37
C ALA A 186 8.19 -2.86 -4.75
N PRO A 187 8.31 -1.69 -5.37
CA PRO A 187 7.86 -1.50 -6.75
C PRO A 187 8.50 -2.55 -7.68
N GLU A 188 7.72 -3.04 -8.64
CA GLU A 188 8.23 -3.88 -9.71
C GLU A 188 9.10 -3.07 -10.69
N HIS A 189 10.09 -3.73 -11.30
CA HIS A 189 11.00 -3.13 -12.27
C HIS A 189 10.86 -3.77 -13.65
N VAL A 190 11.02 -2.96 -14.71
CA VAL A 190 10.80 -3.39 -16.10
C VAL A 190 11.69 -4.57 -16.46
N GLU A 191 12.92 -4.57 -15.97
CA GLU A 191 13.93 -5.61 -16.24
C GLU A 191 13.49 -6.96 -15.67
N HIS A 192 12.92 -6.98 -14.47
CA HIS A 192 12.41 -8.21 -13.84
C HIS A 192 11.23 -8.78 -14.63
N ILE A 193 10.27 -7.94 -15.00
CA ILE A 193 9.10 -8.37 -15.77
C ILE A 193 9.51 -8.83 -17.16
N TRP A 194 10.40 -8.09 -17.82
CA TRP A 194 10.88 -8.44 -19.15
C TRP A 194 11.66 -9.76 -19.16
N SER A 195 12.46 -10.04 -18.14
CA SER A 195 13.16 -11.32 -18.01
C SER A 195 12.20 -12.53 -18.00
N SER A 196 10.99 -12.36 -17.48
CA SER A 196 9.93 -13.38 -17.53
C SER A 196 9.22 -13.40 -18.89
N ALA A 197 8.98 -12.23 -19.49
CA ALA A 197 8.26 -12.11 -20.75
C ALA A 197 9.09 -12.54 -21.98
N VAL A 198 10.42 -12.47 -21.91
CA VAL A 198 11.31 -12.67 -23.07
C VAL A 198 11.18 -14.08 -23.67
N ASN A 199 10.90 -15.09 -22.84
CA ASN A 199 10.80 -16.48 -23.28
C ASN A 199 9.36 -16.91 -23.64
N LEU A 200 8.39 -15.99 -23.57
CA LEU A 200 7.03 -16.30 -23.99
C LEU A 200 6.95 -16.57 -25.51
N PRO A 201 6.14 -17.55 -25.96
CA PRO A 201 5.79 -17.72 -27.36
C PRO A 201 5.26 -16.42 -27.98
N LEU A 202 5.47 -16.23 -29.29
CA LEU A 202 5.04 -15.01 -30.00
C LEU A 202 3.53 -14.74 -29.85
N LYS A 203 2.71 -15.81 -29.82
CA LYS A 203 1.27 -15.71 -29.58
C LYS A 203 0.97 -15.07 -28.22
N ASP A 204 1.64 -15.51 -27.16
CA ASP A 204 1.40 -15.05 -25.80
C ASP A 204 1.94 -13.63 -25.59
N LYS A 205 3.06 -13.28 -26.23
CA LYS A 205 3.55 -11.89 -26.26
C LYS A 205 2.54 -10.93 -26.89
N LYS A 206 1.90 -11.33 -27.99
CA LYS A 206 0.84 -10.54 -28.64
C LYS A 206 -0.39 -10.39 -27.74
N VAL A 207 -0.78 -11.45 -27.03
CA VAL A 207 -1.86 -11.40 -26.04
C VAL A 207 -1.50 -10.43 -24.92
N LEU A 208 -0.33 -10.57 -24.30
CA LEU A 208 0.15 -9.68 -23.23
C LEU A 208 0.18 -8.22 -23.69
N LEU A 209 0.73 -7.93 -24.87
CA LEU A 209 0.75 -6.59 -25.45
C LEU A 209 -0.68 -6.03 -25.61
N SER A 210 -1.61 -6.83 -26.12
CA SER A 210 -3.00 -6.39 -26.27
C SER A 210 -3.65 -6.02 -24.92
N TRP A 211 -3.35 -6.76 -23.86
CA TRP A 211 -3.90 -6.51 -22.52
C TRP A 211 -3.31 -5.25 -21.88
N LEU A 212 -1.99 -5.05 -22.04
CA LEU A 212 -1.31 -3.86 -21.54
C LEU A 212 -1.81 -2.58 -22.26
N LEU A 213 -1.99 -2.63 -23.58
CA LEU A 213 -2.53 -1.50 -24.35
C LEU A 213 -3.99 -1.19 -23.98
N ALA A 214 -4.79 -2.21 -23.67
CA ALA A 214 -6.16 -2.02 -23.19
C ALA A 214 -6.24 -1.54 -21.73
N GLY A 215 -5.14 -1.63 -20.97
CA GLY A 215 -5.13 -1.34 -19.53
C GLY A 215 -6.00 -2.28 -18.71
N ALA A 216 -6.41 -3.41 -19.28
CA ALA A 216 -7.25 -4.41 -18.66
C ALA A 216 -7.07 -5.75 -19.36
N ARG A 217 -7.31 -6.86 -18.66
CA ARG A 217 -7.48 -8.17 -19.28
C ARG A 217 -8.87 -8.19 -19.96
N PRO A 218 -8.98 -8.13 -21.30
CA PRO A 218 -10.25 -8.12 -21.98
C PRO A 218 -10.96 -9.46 -21.77
N ARG A 219 -12.25 -9.38 -21.42
CA ARG A 219 -13.12 -10.54 -21.24
C ARG A 219 -13.42 -11.19 -22.57
N ASP A 220 -13.53 -12.51 -22.59
CA ASP A 220 -14.09 -13.18 -23.75
C ASP A 220 -15.59 -12.85 -23.91
N LYS A 221 -16.16 -13.23 -25.05
CA LYS A 221 -17.59 -12.94 -25.33
C LYS A 221 -18.52 -13.62 -24.33
N VAL A 222 -18.18 -14.78 -23.80
CA VAL A 222 -19.02 -15.54 -22.88
C VAL A 222 -19.10 -14.81 -21.54
N GLU A 223 -17.96 -14.40 -20.99
CA GLU A 223 -17.90 -13.61 -19.77
C GLU A 223 -18.63 -12.27 -19.91
N GLN A 224 -18.48 -11.57 -21.04
CA GLN A 224 -19.21 -10.33 -21.30
C GLN A 224 -20.73 -10.54 -21.29
N ILE A 225 -21.22 -11.62 -21.90
CA ILE A 225 -22.65 -11.97 -21.90
C ILE A 225 -23.10 -12.33 -20.48
N TYR A 226 -22.35 -13.15 -19.75
CA TYR A 226 -22.66 -13.55 -18.38
C TYR A 226 -22.77 -12.35 -17.43
N VAL A 227 -21.85 -11.38 -17.51
CA VAL A 227 -21.95 -10.16 -16.70
C VAL A 227 -23.23 -9.38 -17.02
N ARG A 228 -23.60 -9.29 -18.31
CA ARG A 228 -24.83 -8.60 -18.73
C ARG A 228 -26.09 -9.33 -18.28
N THR A 229 -26.10 -10.66 -18.24
CA THR A 229 -27.28 -11.42 -17.76
C THR A 229 -27.51 -11.22 -16.26
N ARG A 230 -26.49 -10.88 -15.48
CA ARG A 230 -26.64 -10.53 -14.05
C ARG A 230 -27.32 -9.18 -13.81
N LEU A 231 -27.37 -8.31 -14.81
CA LEU A 231 -28.13 -7.06 -14.76
C LEU A 231 -29.65 -7.29 -14.95
N LEU A 232 -30.05 -8.49 -15.36
CA LEU A 232 -31.44 -8.85 -15.55
C LEU A 232 -32.13 -9.19 -14.22
N SER A 233 -33.46 -9.02 -14.20
CA SER A 233 -34.34 -9.54 -13.16
C SER A 233 -34.13 -11.04 -12.96
N SER A 234 -34.54 -11.58 -11.82
CA SER A 234 -34.50 -13.03 -11.58
C SER A 234 -35.27 -13.81 -12.63
N GLU A 235 -36.44 -13.30 -13.04
CA GLU A 235 -37.29 -13.89 -14.09
C GLU A 235 -36.61 -13.89 -15.46
N ASP A 236 -36.09 -12.76 -15.92
CA ASP A 236 -35.44 -12.67 -17.23
C ASP A 236 -34.14 -13.49 -17.30
N ARG A 237 -33.44 -13.60 -16.17
CA ARG A 237 -32.28 -14.47 -16.06
C ARG A 237 -32.65 -15.94 -16.19
N ALA A 238 -33.75 -16.38 -15.59
CA ALA A 238 -34.27 -17.74 -15.76
C ALA A 238 -34.61 -18.02 -17.23
N ARG A 239 -35.24 -17.06 -17.92
CA ARG A 239 -35.54 -17.16 -19.36
C ARG A 239 -34.27 -17.32 -20.23
N ILE A 240 -33.18 -16.65 -19.87
CA ILE A 240 -31.89 -16.84 -20.57
C ILE A 240 -31.33 -18.24 -20.30
N VAL A 241 -31.41 -18.74 -19.07
CA VAL A 241 -30.99 -20.11 -18.71
C VAL A 241 -31.75 -21.15 -19.54
N ASP A 242 -33.08 -21.04 -19.64
CA ASP A 242 -33.90 -21.98 -20.40
C ASP A 242 -33.54 -21.97 -21.90
N LYS A 243 -33.30 -20.78 -22.48
CA LYS A 243 -32.85 -20.64 -23.88
C LYS A 243 -31.50 -21.31 -24.12
N LEU A 244 -30.55 -21.13 -23.20
CA LEU A 244 -29.22 -21.74 -23.31
C LEU A 244 -29.30 -23.27 -23.18
N ARG A 245 -30.07 -23.80 -22.22
CA ARG A 245 -30.31 -25.25 -22.07
C ARG A 245 -30.83 -25.87 -23.36
N ALA A 246 -31.88 -25.30 -23.94
CA ALA A 246 -32.47 -25.78 -25.19
C ALA A 246 -31.50 -25.72 -26.39
N ALA A 247 -30.53 -24.79 -26.37
CA ALA A 247 -29.53 -24.66 -27.43
C ALA A 247 -28.34 -25.62 -27.27
N THR A 248 -28.05 -26.08 -26.04
CA THR A 248 -26.90 -26.95 -25.74
C THR A 248 -27.25 -28.43 -25.64
N GLU A 249 -28.53 -28.79 -25.51
CA GLU A 249 -29.02 -30.18 -25.45
C GLU A 249 -29.28 -30.80 -26.84
N LYS A 250 -28.90 -30.12 -27.94
CA LYS A 250 -28.90 -30.64 -29.31
C LYS A 250 -27.52 -31.12 -29.73
#